data_AF-A0A1Y2NNJ8-F1
#
_entry.id   AF-A0A1Y2NNJ8-F1
#
_cell.length_a   1.000
_cell.length_b   1.000
_cell.length_c   1.000
_cell.angle_alpha   90.00
_cell.angle_beta   90.00
_cell.angle_gamma   90.00
#
_symmetry.space_group_name_H-M   'P 1'
#
loop_
_entity.id
_entity.type
_entity.pdbx_description
1 polymer ?
#
loop_
_entity_poly.entity_id
_entity_poly.type
_entity_poly.pdbx_seq_one_letter_code
_entity_poly.pdbx_strand_id
1 'polypeptide(L)'
;MRRPPQVAVARVRERAARSTATLVPIIGPRNLPQLDSYLAALDVQLTDEQYARLDKVSAVPLGVPHEGIAGSLRHLQGGDASSIITRVVPVA
;
A
#
# COMPACT_ATOMS: atom_id res chain seq x y z
N MET A 1 -19.58 11.97 -12.02
CA MET A 1 -19.30 10.69 -11.33
C MET A 1 -17.82 10.35 -11.52
N ARG A 2 -17.06 10.02 -10.47
CA ARG A 2 -15.65 9.61 -10.62
C ARG A 2 -15.58 8.20 -11.23
N ARG A 3 -14.63 7.95 -12.14
CA ARG A 3 -14.46 6.62 -12.76
C ARG A 3 -13.67 5.68 -11.84
N PRO A 4 -13.93 4.36 -11.84
CA PRO A 4 -13.19 3.43 -11.00
C PRO A 4 -11.64 3.51 -11.11
N PRO A 5 -11.04 3.67 -12.32
CA PRO A 5 -9.59 3.79 -12.43
C PRO A 5 -9.03 5.06 -11.78
N GLN A 6 -9.79 6.15 -11.83
CA GLN A 6 -9.44 7.43 -11.21
C GLN A 6 -9.34 7.27 -9.68
N VAL A 7 -10.30 6.58 -9.07
CA VAL A 7 -10.32 6.30 -7.62
C VAL A 7 -9.20 5.34 -7.24
N ALA A 8 -8.92 4.33 -8.06
CA ALA A 8 -7.85 3.38 -7.81
C ALA A 8 -6.47 4.06 -7.80
N VAL A 9 -6.16 4.90 -8.80
CA VAL A 9 -4.90 5.64 -8.86
C VAL A 9 -4.80 6.64 -7.69
N ALA A 10 -5.90 7.30 -7.33
CA ALA A 10 -5.93 8.20 -6.18
C ALA A 10 -5.58 7.49 -4.86
N ARG A 11 -6.11 6.28 -4.64
CA ARG A 11 -5.78 5.48 -3.46
C ARG A 11 -4.32 5.04 -3.43
N VAL A 12 -3.72 4.71 -4.58
CA VAL A 12 -2.29 4.37 -4.65
C VAL A 12 -1.42 5.60 -4.33
N ARG A 13 -1.81 6.79 -4.80
CA ARG A 13 -1.13 8.05 -4.44
C ARG A 13 -1.27 8.38 -2.96
N GLU A 14 -2.46 8.20 -2.40
CA GLU A 14 -2.70 8.42 -0.97
C GLU A 14 -1.85 7.49 -0.10
N ARG A 15 -1.73 6.21 -0.50
CA ARG A 15 -0.82 5.26 0.15
C ARG A 15 0.64 5.72 0.10
N ALA A 16 1.07 6.32 -1.01
CA ALA A 16 2.42 6.86 -1.15
C ALA A 16 2.64 8.07 -0.22
N ALA A 17 1.68 8.99 -0.13
CA ALA A 17 1.74 10.14 0.77
C ALA A 17 1.76 9.74 2.26
N ARG A 18 1.12 8.63 2.62
CA ARG A 18 1.10 8.09 3.99
C ARG A 18 2.28 7.18 4.34
N SER A 19 3.18 6.90 3.39
CA SER A 19 4.29 5.99 3.63
C SER A 19 5.49 6.72 4.22
N THR A 20 6.16 6.08 5.18
CA THR A 20 7.43 6.58 5.73
C THR A 20 8.61 6.40 4.78
N ALA A 21 8.42 5.65 3.68
CA ALA A 21 9.39 5.52 2.61
C ALA A 21 8.83 6.15 1.34
N THR A 22 9.69 6.76 0.52
CA THR A 22 9.27 7.31 -0.77
C THR A 22 8.72 6.20 -1.67
N LEU A 23 7.47 6.35 -2.09
CA LEU A 23 6.82 5.47 -3.07
C LEU A 23 6.48 6.29 -4.31
N VAL A 24 6.93 5.84 -5.48
CA VAL A 24 6.61 6.46 -6.78
C VAL A 24 5.70 5.51 -7.56
N PRO A 25 4.38 5.80 -7.66
CA PRO A 25 3.46 4.97 -8.41
C PRO A 25 3.77 4.96 -9.91
N ILE A 26 3.83 3.78 -10.51
CA ILE A 26 3.95 3.60 -11.96
C ILE A 26 2.57 3.26 -12.51
N ILE A 27 2.13 3.99 -13.55
CA ILE A 27 0.87 3.74 -14.25
C ILE A 27 1.12 3.23 -15.67
N GLY A 28 0.33 2.24 -16.12
CA GLY A 28 0.49 1.61 -17.43
C GLY A 28 -0.77 1.68 -18.31
N PRO A 29 -1.21 2.88 -18.75
CA PRO A 29 -2.35 3.00 -19.66
C PRO A 29 -2.01 2.45 -21.04
N ARG A 30 -2.98 1.78 -21.70
CA ARG A 30 -2.82 1.20 -23.04
C ARG A 30 -3.35 2.09 -24.17
N ASN A 31 -3.94 3.23 -23.83
CA ASN A 31 -4.45 4.23 -24.78
C ASN A 31 -4.66 5.59 -24.08
N LEU A 32 -4.87 6.64 -24.87
CA LEU A 32 -5.06 8.00 -24.37
C LEU A 32 -6.25 8.14 -23.41
N PRO A 33 -7.45 7.58 -23.69
CA PRO A 33 -8.56 7.68 -22.74
C PRO A 33 -8.27 7.06 -21.36
N GLN A 34 -7.46 6.00 -21.29
CA GLN A 34 -7.01 5.44 -20.02
C GLN A 34 -6.01 6.36 -19.31
N LEU A 35 -5.06 6.94 -20.04
CA LEU A 35 -4.11 7.91 -19.49
C LEU A 35 -4.86 9.10 -18.87
N ASP A 36 -5.80 9.70 -19.60
CA ASP A 36 -6.62 10.81 -19.10
C ASP A 36 -7.39 10.41 -17.84
N SER A 37 -7.97 9.20 -17.84
CA SER A 37 -8.68 8.67 -16.66
C SER A 37 -7.76 8.45 -15.46
N TYR A 38 -6.49 8.11 -15.67
CA TYR A 38 -5.52 7.93 -14.58
C TYR A 38 -5.03 9.28 -14.06
N LEU A 39 -4.73 10.23 -14.96
CA LEU A 39 -4.28 11.57 -14.59
C LEU A 39 -5.37 12.39 -13.90
N ALA A 40 -6.64 12.18 -14.21
CA ALA A 40 -7.76 12.77 -13.47
C ALA A 40 -7.76 12.37 -11.97
N ALA A 41 -6.97 11.39 -11.54
CA ALA A 41 -6.78 11.06 -10.13
C ALA A 41 -6.04 12.14 -9.34
N LEU A 42 -5.40 13.10 -10.02
CA LEU A 42 -4.78 14.26 -9.39
C LEU A 42 -5.78 15.13 -8.63
N ASP A 43 -7.02 15.20 -9.12
CA ASP A 43 -8.13 15.98 -8.54
C ASP A 43 -9.01 15.18 -7.57
N VAL A 44 -8.54 14.01 -7.13
CA VAL A 44 -9.24 13.18 -6.14
C VAL A 44 -8.54 13.31 -4.80
N GLN A 45 -9.25 13.88 -3.83
CA GLN A 45 -8.88 13.84 -2.42
C GLN A 45 -9.80 12.83 -1.73
N LEU A 46 -9.21 11.85 -1.05
CA LEU A 46 -9.95 10.86 -0.28
C LEU A 46 -10.04 11.34 1.17
N THR A 47 -11.23 11.25 1.77
CA THR A 47 -11.31 11.39 3.23
C THR A 47 -10.65 10.20 3.90
N ASP A 48 -10.30 10.32 5.19
CA ASP A 48 -9.72 9.22 5.95
C ASP A 48 -10.64 7.99 5.97
N GLU A 49 -11.95 8.18 6.07
CA GLU A 49 -12.93 7.08 6.05
C GLU A 49 -12.98 6.41 4.68
N GLN A 50 -12.91 7.19 3.60
CA GLN A 50 -12.89 6.66 2.23
C GLN A 50 -11.61 5.87 1.97
N TYR A 51 -10.45 6.41 2.37
CA TYR A 51 -9.17 5.73 2.27
C TYR A 51 -9.19 4.44 3.09
N ALA A 52 -9.61 4.47 4.35
CA ALA A 52 -9.66 3.30 5.22
C ALA A 52 -10.56 2.20 4.65
N ARG A 53 -11.71 2.57 4.07
CA ARG A 53 -12.60 1.61 3.40
C ARG A 53 -11.93 0.97 2.19
N LEU A 54 -11.29 1.76 1.33
CA LEU A 54 -10.58 1.26 0.14
C LEU A 54 -9.37 0.40 0.52
N ASP A 55 -8.65 0.78 1.58
CA ASP A 55 -7.50 0.04 2.08
C ASP A 55 -7.90 -1.33 2.60
N LYS A 56 -8.96 -1.38 3.43
CA LYS A 56 -9.50 -2.63 3.99
C LYS A 56 -9.90 -3.63 2.91
N VAL A 57 -10.64 -3.20 1.88
CA VAL A 57 -11.11 -4.12 0.82
C VAL A 57 -10.01 -4.50 -0.17
N SER A 58 -8.91 -3.74 -0.21
CA SER A 58 -7.77 -4.03 -1.08
C SER A 58 -6.66 -4.81 -0.38
N ALA A 59 -6.82 -5.15 0.89
CA ALA A 59 -5.86 -5.97 1.62
C ALA A 59 -5.85 -7.38 1.04
N VAL A 60 -4.68 -7.83 0.59
CA VAL A 60 -4.46 -9.19 0.11
C VAL A 60 -3.79 -10.04 1.19
N PRO A 61 -4.13 -11.33 1.33
CA PRO A 61 -3.35 -12.24 2.16
C PRO A 61 -1.90 -12.26 1.69
N LEU A 62 -0.96 -12.28 2.63
CA LEU A 62 0.46 -12.32 2.29
C LEU A 62 0.90 -13.72 1.86
N GLY A 63 0.17 -14.77 2.25
CA GLY A 63 0.44 -16.15 1.86
C GLY A 63 1.82 -16.65 2.30
N VAL A 64 2.30 -17.70 1.64
CA VAL A 64 3.64 -18.26 1.84
C VAL A 64 4.66 -17.41 1.07
N PRO A 65 5.84 -17.08 1.65
CA PRO A 65 6.37 -17.53 2.94
C PRO A 65 5.99 -16.66 4.15
N HIS A 66 5.30 -15.55 3.94
CA HIS A 66 5.03 -14.56 5.00
C HIS A 66 4.25 -15.13 6.20
N GLU A 67 3.18 -15.88 5.94
CA GLU A 67 2.34 -16.46 6.99
C GLU A 67 3.07 -17.56 7.77
N GLY A 68 3.84 -18.41 7.08
CA GLY A 68 4.67 -19.44 7.71
C GLY A 68 5.79 -18.85 8.58
N ILE A 69 6.44 -17.79 8.11
CA ILE A 69 7.44 -17.05 8.89
C ILE A 69 6.78 -16.39 10.10
N ALA A 70 5.64 -15.73 9.94
CA ALA A 70 4.93 -15.09 11.05
C ALA A 70 4.55 -16.09 12.15
N GLY A 71 4.08 -17.28 11.77
CA GLY A 71 3.72 -18.36 12.70
C GLY A 71 4.92 -18.99 13.42
N SER A 72 6.09 -19.01 12.79
CA SER A 72 7.32 -19.59 13.35
C SER A 72 8.31 -18.57 13.94
N LEU A 73 8.01 -17.27 13.84
CA LEU A 73 8.96 -16.19 14.08
C LEU A 73 9.62 -16.26 15.45
N ARG A 74 8.85 -16.54 16.51
CA ARG A 74 9.36 -16.67 17.88
C ARG A 74 10.43 -17.75 18.02
N HIS A 75 10.24 -18.89 17.35
CA HIS A 75 11.21 -19.98 17.37
C HIS A 75 12.46 -19.61 16.57
N LEU A 76 12.28 -18.99 15.39
CA LEU A 76 13.40 -18.50 14.57
C LEU A 76 14.24 -17.44 15.28
N GLN A 77 13.64 -16.69 16.20
CA GLN A 77 14.30 -15.68 17.04
C GLN A 77 14.90 -16.24 18.33
N GLY A 78 14.92 -17.57 18.53
CA GLY A 78 15.50 -18.18 19.73
C GLY A 78 14.69 -17.99 21.01
N GLY A 79 13.42 -17.57 20.91
CA GLY A 79 12.51 -17.41 22.05
C GLY A 79 12.63 -16.08 22.80
N ASP A 80 13.68 -15.29 22.56
CA ASP A 80 13.86 -13.95 23.12
C ASP A 80 13.94 -12.89 22.01
N ALA A 81 12.79 -12.28 21.72
CA ALA A 81 12.70 -11.23 20.71
C ALA A 81 13.47 -9.95 21.08
N SER A 82 13.77 -9.73 22.37
CA SER A 82 14.49 -8.52 22.82
C SER A 82 15.97 -8.55 22.44
N SER A 83 16.52 -9.74 22.24
CA SER A 83 17.89 -9.96 21.77
C SER A 83 18.05 -9.82 20.24
N ILE A 84 16.97 -9.52 19.52
CA ILE A 84 16.98 -9.37 18.06
C ILE A 84 17.12 -7.89 17.67
N ILE A 85 18.16 -7.56 16.91
CA ILE A 85 18.28 -6.25 16.27
C ILE A 85 17.19 -6.15 15.20
N THR A 86 16.21 -5.27 15.43
CA THR A 86 15.08 -5.08 14.52
C THR A 86 15.45 -4.24 13.30
N ARG A 87 14.62 -4.34 12.25
CA ARG A 87 14.80 -3.51 11.05
C ARG A 87 14.64 -2.03 11.41
N VAL A 88 15.64 -1.22 11.07
CA VAL A 88 15.54 0.24 11.11
C VAL A 88 14.44 0.69 10.15
N VAL A 89 13.41 1.35 10.68
CA VAL A 89 12.36 1.96 9.86
C VAL A 89 12.86 3.33 9.41
N PRO A 90 12.79 3.65 8.10
CA PRO A 90 13.13 4.98 7.62
C PRO A 90 12.30 6.03 8.36
N VAL A 91 12.97 7.05 8.91
CA VAL A 91 12.32 8.20 9.54
C VAL A 91 11.76 9.10 8.44
N ALA A 92 10.52 9.56 8.62
CA ALA A 92 9.84 10.46 7.67
C ALA A 92 10.50 11.84 7.63
#